data_AF-A0A1A8B1Y1-F1
#
_entry.id   AF-A0A1A8B1Y1-F1
#
_cell.length_a   1.000
_cell.length_b   1.000
_cell.length_c   1.000
_cell.angle_alpha   90.00
_cell.angle_beta   90.00
_cell.angle_gamma   90.00
#
_symmetry.space_group_name_H-M   'P 1'
#
loop_
_entity.id
_entity.type
_entity.pdbx_description
1 polymer ?
#
loop_
_entity_poly.entity_id
_entity_poly.type
_entity_poly.pdbx_seq_one_letter_code
_entity_poly.pdbx_strand_id
1 'polypeptide(L)'
;MTTTIVFPLLFAALFAVGSCGIPGGFSYIDPNSPNFRKAMNFAVSDYNMHIDDVYYHKATAVLKAKSQVVAGQNIFMSLELARTRCMKNDPSANYCPLFYPQQ
;
A
#
# COMPACT_ATOMS: atom_id res chain seq x y z
N MET A 1 -20.36 57.10 17.05
CA MET A 1 -19.17 56.27 17.35
C MET A 1 -19.53 54.84 17.01
N THR A 2 -19.13 54.40 15.82
CA THR A 2 -19.46 53.13 15.18
C THR A 2 -18.47 52.06 15.59
N THR A 3 -18.88 51.12 16.45
CA THR A 3 -18.05 50.01 16.91
C THR A 3 -18.40 48.72 16.18
N THR A 4 -17.38 48.10 15.57
CA THR A 4 -17.16 46.65 15.44
C THR A 4 -18.11 45.80 14.59
N ILE A 5 -17.98 45.90 13.25
CA ILE A 5 -18.45 44.86 12.29
C ILE A 5 -17.24 44.12 11.65
N VAL A 6 -16.01 44.39 12.11
CA VAL A 6 -14.80 43.79 11.53
C VAL A 6 -14.51 42.38 12.07
N PHE A 7 -15.06 42.03 13.24
CA PHE A 7 -14.75 40.78 13.95
C PHE A 7 -15.36 39.49 13.36
N PRO A 8 -16.60 39.44 12.83
CA PRO A 8 -17.15 38.19 12.31
C PRO A 8 -16.57 37.79 10.94
N LEU A 9 -16.09 38.75 10.13
CA LEU A 9 -15.52 38.47 8.81
C LEU A 9 -14.11 37.87 8.90
N LEU A 10 -13.34 38.21 9.93
CA LEU A 10 -12.02 37.63 10.18
C LEU A 10 -12.09 36.17 10.67
N PHE A 11 -13.16 35.78 11.37
CA PHE A 11 -13.31 34.42 11.89
C PHE A 11 -13.76 33.41 10.81
N ALA A 12 -14.50 33.84 9.79
CA ALA A 12 -14.94 32.96 8.69
C ALA A 12 -13.79 32.52 7.77
N ALA A 13 -12.73 33.32 7.64
CA ALA A 13 -11.58 33.01 6.79
C ALA A 13 -10.68 31.89 7.34
N LEU A 14 -10.69 31.66 8.66
CA LEU A 14 -9.81 30.68 9.32
C LEU A 14 -10.25 29.22 9.17
N PHE A 15 -11.49 28.95 8.74
CA PHE A 15 -12.02 27.59 8.59
C PHE A 15 -11.94 27.02 7.16
N ALA A 16 -11.46 27.78 6.18
CA ALA A 16 -11.46 27.38 4.76
C ALA A 16 -10.25 26.55 4.31
N VAL A 17 -9.37 26.11 5.22
CA VAL A 17 -8.25 25.21 4.89
C VAL A 17 -8.73 23.75 4.96
N GLY A 18 -9.60 23.37 4.02
CA GLY A 18 -9.93 21.97 3.75
C GLY A 18 -8.74 21.30 3.06
N SER A 19 -8.32 20.15 3.57
CA SER A 19 -7.18 19.35 3.09
C SER A 19 -7.27 19.03 1.60
N CYS A 20 -6.62 19.84 0.77
CA CYS A 20 -6.51 19.65 -0.66
C CYS A 20 -5.45 18.58 -0.94
N GLY A 21 -5.87 17.35 -1.24
CA GLY A 21 -5.01 16.38 -1.90
C GLY A 21 -4.73 16.83 -3.33
N ILE A 22 -3.46 16.88 -3.74
CA ILE A 22 -3.10 17.23 -5.13
C ILE A 22 -3.61 16.11 -6.05
N PRO A 23 -4.58 16.37 -6.95
CA PRO A 23 -5.04 15.37 -7.89
C PRO A 23 -3.87 14.89 -8.76
N GLY A 24 -3.71 13.58 -8.89
CA GLY A 24 -2.59 12.98 -9.61
C GLY A 24 -1.26 12.92 -8.85
N GLY A 25 -1.18 13.44 -7.62
CA GLY A 25 -0.01 13.28 -6.75
C GLY A 25 0.06 11.92 -6.07
N PHE A 26 1.22 11.59 -5.47
CA PHE A 26 1.34 10.42 -4.60
C PHE A 26 0.67 10.67 -3.26
N SER A 27 -0.17 9.74 -2.82
CA SER A 27 -0.72 9.68 -1.47
C SER A 27 -0.33 8.39 -0.78
N TYR A 28 -0.13 8.41 0.53
CA TYR A 28 0.00 7.17 1.30
C TYR A 28 -1.33 6.41 1.31
N ILE A 29 -1.26 5.09 1.24
CA ILE A 29 -2.43 4.21 1.32
C ILE A 29 -2.25 3.25 2.49
N ASP A 30 -3.35 2.92 3.16
CA ASP A 30 -3.37 1.91 4.22
C ASP A 30 -3.00 0.52 3.65
N PRO A 31 -1.92 -0.12 4.14
CA PRO A 31 -1.53 -1.47 3.75
C PRO A 31 -2.61 -2.52 4.02
N ASN A 32 -3.54 -2.26 4.94
CA ASN A 32 -4.64 -3.17 5.26
C ASN A 32 -5.84 -2.99 4.34
N SER A 33 -5.85 -1.95 3.51
CA SER A 33 -6.95 -1.69 2.60
C SER A 33 -7.17 -2.86 1.64
N PRO A 34 -8.42 -3.25 1.34
CA PRO A 34 -8.71 -4.37 0.45
C PRO A 34 -8.06 -4.23 -0.93
N ASN A 35 -8.00 -3.00 -1.47
CA ASN A 35 -7.40 -2.73 -2.77
C ASN A 35 -5.88 -2.92 -2.76
N PHE A 36 -5.19 -2.40 -1.73
CA PHE A 36 -3.75 -2.64 -1.59
C PHE A 36 -3.45 -4.12 -1.43
N ARG A 37 -4.21 -4.84 -0.58
CA ARG A 37 -4.02 -6.29 -0.37
C ARG A 37 -4.21 -7.09 -1.65
N LYS A 38 -5.21 -6.76 -2.47
CA LYS A 38 -5.41 -7.40 -3.79
C LYS A 38 -4.23 -7.14 -4.72
N ALA A 39 -3.77 -5.90 -4.82
CA ALA A 39 -2.63 -5.53 -5.65
C ALA A 39 -1.33 -6.21 -5.17
N MET A 40 -1.12 -6.28 -3.86
CA MET A 40 0.02 -6.96 -3.25
C MET A 40 0.01 -8.46 -3.54
N ASN A 41 -1.14 -9.12 -3.38
CA ASN A 41 -1.27 -10.55 -3.70
C ASN A 41 -1.00 -10.82 -5.18
N PHE A 42 -1.51 -9.97 -6.07
CA PHE A 42 -1.21 -10.04 -7.49
C PHE A 42 0.29 -9.89 -7.76
N ALA A 43 0.93 -8.85 -7.22
CA ALA A 43 2.35 -8.60 -7.41
C ALA A 43 3.23 -9.74 -6.87
N VAL A 44 2.91 -10.31 -5.70
CA VAL A 44 3.64 -11.46 -5.15
C VAL A 44 3.43 -12.71 -6.00
N SER A 45 2.23 -12.95 -6.51
CA SER A 45 1.96 -14.07 -7.42
C SER A 45 2.73 -13.92 -8.72
N ASP A 46 2.67 -12.74 -9.34
CA ASP A 46 3.36 -12.42 -10.58
C ASP A 46 4.89 -12.54 -10.43
N TYR A 47 5.44 -12.03 -9.32
CA TYR A 47 6.85 -12.23 -8.96
C TYR A 47 7.20 -13.72 -8.90
N ASN A 48 6.41 -14.54 -8.22
CA ASN A 48 6.65 -15.97 -8.14
C ASN A 48 6.55 -16.69 -9.49
N MET A 49 5.72 -16.21 -10.41
CA MET A 49 5.60 -16.79 -11.76
C MET A 49 6.83 -16.50 -12.62
N HIS A 50 7.51 -15.37 -12.41
CA HIS A 50 8.60 -14.92 -13.27
C HIS A 50 10.02 -15.22 -12.76
N ILE A 51 10.21 -15.43 -11.45
CA ILE A 51 11.54 -15.81 -10.93
C ILE A 51 11.82 -17.30 -11.11
N ASP A 52 13.08 -17.62 -11.42
CA ASP A 52 13.61 -18.99 -11.50
C ASP A 52 14.00 -19.52 -10.10
N ASP A 53 12.98 -19.72 -9.25
CA ASP A 53 13.11 -20.44 -7.98
C ASP A 53 12.00 -21.50 -7.93
N VAL A 54 12.33 -22.71 -7.50
CA VAL A 54 11.34 -23.79 -7.35
C VAL A 54 10.44 -23.59 -6.13
N TYR A 55 10.84 -22.74 -5.18
CA TYR A 55 10.10 -22.44 -3.97
C TYR A 55 9.28 -21.16 -4.08
N TYR A 56 8.14 -21.15 -3.40
CA TYR A 56 7.28 -19.99 -3.31
C TYR A 56 7.87 -18.93 -2.35
N HIS A 57 7.80 -17.66 -2.73
CA HIS A 57 8.21 -16.50 -1.93
C HIS A 57 6.97 -15.79 -1.37
N LYS A 58 7.01 -15.42 -0.10
CA LYS A 58 5.91 -14.76 0.61
C LYS A 58 6.35 -13.38 1.09
N ALA A 59 5.45 -12.40 1.00
CA ALA A 59 5.68 -11.09 1.61
C ALA A 59 5.67 -11.18 3.15
N THR A 60 6.74 -10.69 3.78
CA THR A 60 6.91 -10.65 5.24
C THR A 60 6.64 -9.28 5.81
N ALA A 61 6.96 -8.21 5.07
CA ALA A 61 6.75 -6.84 5.49
C ALA A 61 6.37 -5.93 4.31
N VAL A 62 5.54 -4.93 4.62
CA VAL A 62 5.26 -3.79 3.73
C VAL A 62 6.11 -2.63 4.19
N LEU A 63 7.12 -2.25 3.40
CA LEU A 63 8.03 -1.16 3.73
C LEU A 63 7.44 0.19 3.31
N LYS A 64 6.75 0.23 2.16
CA LYS A 64 6.11 1.43 1.62
C LYS A 64 4.83 1.06 0.89
N ALA A 65 3.82 1.92 1.03
CA ALA A 65 2.54 1.82 0.33
C ALA A 65 2.09 3.22 -0.12
N LYS A 66 2.01 3.43 -1.43
CA LYS A 66 1.54 4.69 -2.03
C LYS A 66 0.56 4.40 -3.15
N SER A 67 -0.33 5.34 -3.40
CA SER A 67 -1.25 5.34 -4.52
C SER A 67 -1.14 6.65 -5.31
N GLN A 68 -1.50 6.59 -6.58
CA GLN A 68 -1.62 7.75 -7.45
C GLN A 68 -2.86 7.57 -8.31
N VAL A 69 -3.71 8.60 -8.34
CA VAL A 69 -4.91 8.62 -9.18
C VAL A 69 -4.53 9.07 -10.59
N VAL A 70 -4.94 8.31 -11.61
CA VAL A 70 -4.72 8.59 -13.04
C VAL A 70 -6.01 8.27 -13.82
N ALA A 71 -5.95 7.82 -15.08
CA ALA A 71 -7.07 7.13 -15.73
C ALA A 71 -7.26 5.71 -15.14
N GLY A 72 -7.43 5.64 -13.81
CA GLY A 72 -7.29 4.44 -12.98
C GLY A 72 -6.55 4.75 -11.68
N GLN A 73 -5.94 3.73 -11.09
CA GLN A 73 -5.13 3.88 -9.88
C GLN A 73 -3.82 3.12 -10.03
N ASN A 74 -2.70 3.83 -9.89
CA ASN A 74 -1.40 3.19 -9.73
C ASN A 74 -1.16 2.94 -8.24
N ILE A 75 -0.71 1.73 -7.89
CA ILE A 75 -0.30 1.36 -6.54
C ILE A 75 1.19 1.07 -6.57
N PHE A 76 1.93 1.77 -5.73
CA PHE A 76 3.37 1.60 -5.56
C PHE A 76 3.61 0.97 -4.19
N MET A 77 4.28 -0.16 -4.19
CA MET A 77 4.59 -0.90 -2.97
C MET A 77 6.06 -1.31 -2.94
N SER A 78 6.64 -1.27 -1.76
CA SER A 78 7.95 -1.87 -1.48
C SER A 78 7.73 -2.95 -0.45
N LEU A 79 8.05 -4.19 -0.81
CA LEU A 79 7.80 -5.37 0.01
C LEU A 79 9.13 -6.03 0.37
N GLU A 80 9.18 -6.61 1.56
CA GLU A 80 10.19 -7.61 1.90
C GLU A 80 9.60 -8.99 1.58
N LEU A 81 10.35 -9.81 0.82
CA LEU A 81 9.95 -11.16 0.45
C LEU A 81 10.91 -12.16 1.09
N ALA A 82 10.35 -13.24 1.64
CA ALA A 82 11.12 -14.36 2.14
C ALA A 82 10.69 -15.66 1.43
N ARG A 83 11.68 -16.50 1.12
CA ARG A 83 11.46 -17.83 0.58
C ARG A 83 10.71 -18.69 1.59
N THR A 84 9.79 -19.51 1.12
CA THR A 84 9.05 -20.50 1.93
C THR A 84 9.60 -21.91 1.69
N ARG A 85 9.09 -22.88 2.46
CA ARG A 85 9.37 -24.30 2.22
C ARG A 85 8.45 -24.96 1.18
N CYS A 86 7.46 -24.23 0.66
CA CYS A 86 6.54 -24.74 -0.35
C CYS A 86 7.14 -24.65 -1.74
N MET A 87 6.97 -25.70 -2.54
CA MET A 87 7.28 -25.65 -3.97
C MET A 87 6.15 -24.92 -4.72
N LYS A 88 6.52 -24.20 -5.78
CA LYS A 88 5.55 -23.64 -6.72
C LYS A 88 4.84 -24.82 -7.39
N ASN A 89 3.52 -24.89 -7.26
CA ASN A 89 2.65 -25.97 -7.75
C ASN A 89 2.55 -27.23 -6.88
N ASP A 90 2.88 -27.19 -5.59
CA ASP A 90 2.50 -28.26 -4.67
C ASP A 90 1.01 -28.10 -4.26
N PRO A 91 0.09 -28.95 -4.76
CA PRO A 91 -1.33 -28.84 -4.43
C PRO A 91 -1.64 -29.30 -3.00
N SER A 92 -0.70 -29.98 -2.33
CA SER A 92 -0.86 -30.48 -0.97
C SER A 92 -0.45 -29.46 0.09
N ALA A 93 0.14 -28.34 -0.33
CA ALA A 93 0.62 -27.27 0.54
C ALA A 93 -0.53 -26.47 1.17
N ASN A 94 -1.06 -26.96 2.29
CA ASN A 94 -2.07 -26.25 3.09
C ASN A 94 -1.45 -25.19 4.03
N TYR A 95 -0.14 -25.26 4.24
CA TYR A 95 0.61 -24.37 5.12
C TYR A 95 2.02 -24.14 4.55
N CYS A 96 2.38 -22.88 4.31
CA CYS A 96 3.68 -22.48 3.77
C CYS A 96 4.49 -21.68 4.79
N PRO A 97 5.31 -22.36 5.63
CA PRO A 97 6.19 -21.68 6.57
C PRO A 97 7.33 -20.99 5.82
N LEU A 98 7.82 -19.90 6.39
CA LEU A 98 9.03 -19.24 5.92
C LEU A 98 10.22 -20.20 6.07
N PHE A 99 11.15 -20.13 5.12
CA PHE A 99 12.44 -20.75 5.25
C PHE A 99 13.29 -19.88 6.18
N TYR A 100 13.33 -20.24 7.46
CA TYR A 100 14.34 -19.71 8.36
C TYR A 100 15.65 -20.47 8.10
N PRO A 101 16.72 -19.81 7.62
CA PRO A 101 18.05 -20.39 7.77
C PRO A 101 18.27 -20.62 9.27
N GLN A 102 18.74 -21.81 9.66
CA GLN A 102 19.23 -22.01 11.01
C GLN A 102 20.41 -21.04 11.19
N GLN A 103 20.30 -20.14 12.17
CA GLN A 103 21.41 -19.31 12.61
C GLN A 103 22.46 -20.19 13.28
#